data_AF-D5K9A0-F1
#
_entry.id   AF-D5K9A0-F1
#
_cell.length_a   1.000
_cell.length_b   1.000
_cell.length_c   1.000
_cell.angle_alpha   90.00
_cell.angle_beta   90.00
_cell.angle_gamma   90.00
#
_symmetry.space_group_name_H-M   'P 1'
#
loop_
_entity.id
_entity.type
_entity.pdbx_description
1 polymer ?
#
loop_
_entity_poly.entity_id
_entity_poly.type
_entity_poly.pdbx_seq_one_letter_code
_entity_poly.pdbx_strand_id
1 'polypeptide(L)'
;FQVNQWDPMQFDWDKKLAVADYVGPTCQFCHMRGGLHNVLRFSTVFASMGMSLADRGAPIWKVKSDRWASVCVDCHSPWFAKVNLQAMDDSVKDAGLKYRESFKIAADLVKVGVADPMPED
;
A
#
# COMPACT_ATOMS: atom_id res chain seq x y z
N PHE A 1 -12.70 2.09 11.68
CA PHE A 1 -13.14 1.66 13.02
C PHE A 1 -12.99 0.14 13.08
N GLN A 2 -12.21 -0.40 14.01
CA GLN A 2 -12.16 -1.85 14.21
C GLN A 2 -13.40 -2.26 15.01
N VAL A 3 -14.20 -3.14 14.44
CA VAL A 3 -15.37 -3.70 15.12
C VAL A 3 -14.89 -4.54 16.30
N ASN A 4 -15.55 -4.43 17.45
CA ASN A 4 -15.24 -5.19 18.67
C ASN A 4 -13.83 -4.97 19.26
N GLN A 5 -13.18 -3.85 18.98
CA GLN A 5 -11.83 -3.54 19.53
C GLN A 5 -11.75 -3.51 21.06
N TRP A 6 -12.89 -3.45 21.76
CA TRP A 6 -12.99 -3.47 23.23
C TRP A 6 -13.34 -4.85 23.81
N ASP A 7 -13.58 -5.85 22.96
CA ASP A 7 -13.78 -7.23 23.39
C ASP A 7 -12.41 -7.91 23.55
N PRO A 8 -11.98 -8.21 24.79
CA PRO A 8 -10.67 -8.81 25.04
C PRO A 8 -10.52 -10.21 24.44
N MET A 9 -11.62 -10.90 24.10
CA MET A 9 -11.56 -12.19 23.40
C MET A 9 -11.23 -12.03 21.91
N GLN A 10 -11.47 -10.84 21.34
CA GLN A 10 -11.18 -10.52 19.94
C GLN A 10 -9.88 -9.72 19.80
N PHE A 11 -9.59 -8.86 20.79
CA PHE A 11 -8.41 -8.00 20.84
C PHE A 11 -7.87 -7.90 22.28
N ASP A 12 -6.89 -8.77 22.59
CA ASP A 12 -6.12 -8.68 23.83
C ASP A 12 -4.91 -7.76 23.66
N TRP A 13 -5.05 -6.50 24.08
CA TRP A 13 -4.05 -5.46 23.89
C TRP A 13 -2.79 -5.60 24.78
N ASP A 14 -2.83 -6.48 25.78
CA ASP A 14 -1.66 -6.74 26.65
C ASP A 14 -0.66 -7.70 25.98
N LYS A 15 -1.08 -8.43 24.94
CA LYS A 15 -0.19 -9.28 24.14
C LYS A 15 0.79 -8.46 23.31
N LYS A 16 2.05 -8.90 23.31
CA LYS A 16 3.07 -8.36 22.38
C LYS A 16 2.72 -8.73 20.94
N LEU A 17 3.04 -7.85 19.99
CA LEU A 17 2.81 -8.07 18.55
C LEU A 17 3.45 -9.34 17.96
N ALA A 18 4.47 -9.91 18.63
CA ALA A 18 5.07 -11.18 18.22
C ALA A 18 4.16 -12.40 18.45
N VAL A 19 3.17 -12.26 19.33
CA VAL A 19 2.22 -13.32 19.72
C VAL A 19 0.77 -12.84 19.66
N ALA A 20 0.52 -11.72 18.97
CA ALA A 20 -0.82 -11.19 18.79
C ALA A 20 -1.63 -12.14 17.89
N ASP A 21 -2.86 -12.42 18.31
CA ASP A 21 -3.79 -13.37 17.70
C ASP A 21 -5.18 -12.74 17.48
N TYR A 22 -5.18 -11.45 17.14
CA TYR A 22 -6.39 -10.67 16.93
C TYR A 22 -7.27 -11.27 15.82
N VAL A 23 -8.59 -11.13 15.97
CA VAL A 23 -9.55 -11.55 14.93
C VAL A 23 -9.39 -10.77 13.62
N GLY A 24 -8.83 -9.56 13.68
CA GLY A 24 -8.49 -8.74 12.52
C GLY A 24 -7.20 -7.96 12.73
N PRO A 25 -6.48 -7.61 11.65
CA PRO A 25 -5.19 -6.94 11.77
C PRO A 25 -5.36 -5.48 12.22
N THR A 26 -4.36 -4.99 12.97
CA THR A 26 -4.17 -3.57 13.29
C THR A 26 -3.09 -2.95 12.40
N CYS A 27 -2.94 -1.63 12.43
CA CYS A 27 -1.82 -0.94 11.77
C CYS A 27 -0.46 -1.55 12.20
N GLN A 28 -0.33 -1.79 13.50
CA GLN A 28 0.86 -2.31 14.15
C GLN A 28 1.11 -3.79 13.80
N PHE A 29 0.05 -4.60 13.68
CA PHE A 29 0.16 -6.00 13.30
C PHE A 29 0.87 -6.18 11.95
N CYS A 30 0.49 -5.36 10.97
CA CYS A 30 1.06 -5.40 9.62
C CYS A 30 2.38 -4.64 9.50
N HIS A 31 2.44 -3.39 9.98
CA HIS A 31 3.60 -2.51 9.75
C HIS A 31 4.70 -2.63 10.81
N MET A 32 4.38 -3.11 12.02
CA MET A 32 5.32 -3.37 13.11
C MET A 32 5.38 -4.86 13.44
N ARG A 33 5.30 -5.71 12.41
CA ARG A 33 5.26 -7.17 12.54
C ARG A 33 6.33 -7.68 13.51
N GLY A 34 5.93 -8.47 14.50
CA GLY A 34 6.84 -8.99 15.53
C GLY A 34 7.33 -7.96 16.55
N GLY A 35 6.81 -6.72 16.54
CA GLY A 35 7.28 -5.62 17.38
C GLY A 35 8.43 -4.78 16.80
N LEU A 36 8.73 -4.94 15.50
CA LEU A 36 9.79 -4.18 14.84
C LEU A 36 9.43 -2.69 14.73
N HIS A 37 10.30 -1.82 15.23
CA HIS A 37 10.08 -0.35 15.22
C HIS A 37 10.46 0.33 13.91
N ASN A 38 11.13 -0.38 12.99
CA ASN A 38 11.25 0.08 11.62
C ASN A 38 9.96 -0.23 10.86
N VAL A 39 9.01 0.71 10.90
CA VAL A 39 7.67 0.58 10.28
C VAL A 39 7.71 0.43 8.75
N LEU A 40 8.83 0.81 8.11
CA LEU A 40 9.05 0.67 6.67
C LEU A 40 9.67 -0.67 6.28
N ARG A 41 9.99 -1.53 7.26
CA ARG A 41 10.70 -2.79 7.04
C ARG A 41 9.96 -3.74 6.10
N PHE A 42 8.64 -3.64 6.00
CA PHE A 42 7.81 -4.42 5.08
C PHE A 42 7.52 -3.71 3.76
N SER A 43 7.78 -2.40 3.62
CA SER A 43 7.50 -1.67 2.38
C SER A 43 8.23 -2.27 1.17
N THR A 44 7.51 -2.43 0.05
CA THR A 44 8.09 -2.93 -1.21
C THR A 44 9.11 -1.94 -1.77
N VAL A 45 8.70 -0.68 -1.93
CA VAL A 45 9.54 0.40 -2.46
C VAL A 45 8.96 1.74 -2.00
N PHE A 46 9.82 2.73 -1.77
CA PHE A 46 9.39 4.11 -1.53
C PHE A 46 8.92 4.72 -2.86
N ALA A 47 7.66 5.14 -2.92
CA ALA A 47 7.01 5.60 -4.15
C ALA A 47 6.50 7.04 -4.04
N SER A 48 7.18 7.88 -3.24
CA SER A 48 6.82 9.28 -3.00
C SER A 48 5.34 9.46 -2.65
N MET A 49 4.90 8.78 -1.58
CA MET A 49 3.49 8.75 -1.14
C MET A 49 2.50 8.21 -2.19
N GLY A 50 2.97 7.41 -3.16
CA GLY A 50 2.15 6.82 -4.21
C GLY A 50 2.05 7.68 -5.48
N MET A 51 2.70 8.85 -5.53
CA MET A 51 2.75 9.68 -6.74
C MET A 51 3.61 9.03 -7.82
N SER A 52 4.67 8.32 -7.44
CA SER A 52 5.49 7.55 -8.38
C SER A 52 4.88 6.17 -8.61
N LEU A 53 4.69 5.81 -9.87
CA LEU A 53 4.16 4.49 -10.23
C LEU A 53 5.22 3.40 -10.01
N ALA A 54 4.81 2.31 -9.37
CA ALA A 54 5.58 1.09 -9.23
C ALA A 54 4.63 -0.12 -9.27
N ASP A 55 4.84 -1.04 -10.19
CA ASP A 55 4.18 -2.36 -10.19
C ASP A 55 4.88 -3.23 -9.13
N ARG A 56 4.25 -3.45 -7.97
CA ARG A 56 4.84 -4.18 -6.84
C ARG A 56 4.68 -5.70 -7.00
N GLY A 57 3.86 -6.15 -7.95
CA GLY A 57 3.69 -7.54 -8.35
C GLY A 57 4.75 -8.02 -9.35
N ALA A 58 5.50 -7.10 -9.96
CA ALA A 58 6.57 -7.42 -10.91
C ALA A 58 7.65 -8.36 -10.31
N PRO A 59 8.28 -9.24 -11.13
CA PRO A 59 9.23 -10.25 -10.64
C PRO A 59 10.41 -9.70 -9.80
N ILE A 60 10.87 -8.48 -10.09
CA ILE A 60 11.93 -7.80 -9.33
C ILE A 60 11.57 -7.59 -7.85
N TRP A 61 10.28 -7.52 -7.52
CA TRP A 61 9.77 -7.31 -6.16
C TRP A 61 9.19 -8.58 -5.54
N LYS A 62 9.32 -9.73 -6.19
CA LYS A 62 8.68 -10.99 -5.77
C LYS A 62 8.90 -11.31 -4.29
N VAL A 63 10.13 -11.20 -3.80
CA VAL A 63 10.48 -11.48 -2.40
C VAL A 63 9.69 -10.58 -1.43
N LYS A 64 9.52 -9.30 -1.77
CA LYS A 64 8.79 -8.35 -0.93
C LYS A 64 7.27 -8.52 -1.03
N SER A 65 6.76 -8.84 -2.22
CA SER A 65 5.35 -9.16 -2.42
C SER A 65 4.95 -10.45 -1.68
N ASP A 66 5.76 -11.51 -1.77
CA ASP A 66 5.54 -12.75 -1.02
C ASP A 66 5.62 -12.52 0.50
N ARG A 67 6.48 -11.60 0.95
CA ARG A 67 6.55 -11.19 2.36
C ARG A 67 5.31 -10.44 2.84
N TRP A 68 4.65 -9.66 1.98
CA TRP A 68 3.33 -9.09 2.31
C TRP A 68 2.26 -10.17 2.36
N ALA A 69 2.24 -11.06 1.36
CA ALA A 69 1.32 -12.19 1.36
C ALA A 69 1.49 -13.05 2.63
N SER A 70 2.71 -13.22 3.15
CA SER A 70 2.95 -13.96 4.39
C SER A 70 2.39 -13.31 5.65
N VAL A 71 2.01 -12.03 5.62
CA VAL A 71 1.27 -11.39 6.73
C VAL A 71 -0.22 -11.71 6.61
N CYS A 72 -0.75 -11.67 5.39
CA CYS A 72 -2.16 -11.92 5.12
C CYS A 72 -2.58 -13.37 5.38
N VAL A 73 -1.66 -14.32 5.25
CA VAL A 73 -1.95 -15.77 5.45
C VAL A 73 -2.23 -16.15 6.89
N ASP A 74 -1.98 -15.27 7.86
CA ASP A 74 -2.42 -15.48 9.24
C ASP A 74 -3.93 -15.64 9.35
N CYS A 75 -4.70 -15.04 8.42
CA CYS A 75 -6.16 -15.04 8.44
C CYS A 75 -6.81 -15.47 7.11
N HIS A 76 -6.06 -15.50 6.01
CA HIS A 76 -6.57 -15.77 4.66
C HIS A 76 -5.78 -16.86 3.92
N SER A 77 -6.34 -17.39 2.84
CA SER A 77 -5.57 -18.28 1.97
C SER A 77 -4.45 -17.51 1.22
N PRO A 78 -3.31 -18.17 0.90
CA PRO A 78 -2.24 -17.54 0.14
C PRO A 78 -2.68 -17.01 -1.22
N TRP A 79 -3.63 -17.69 -1.86
CA TRP A 79 -4.19 -17.25 -3.14
C TRP A 79 -4.98 -15.95 -2.99
N PHE A 80 -5.89 -15.88 -2.01
CA PHE A 80 -6.69 -14.68 -1.74
C PHE A 80 -5.80 -13.46 -1.48
N ALA A 81 -4.76 -13.63 -0.65
CA ALA A 81 -3.80 -12.57 -0.36
C ALA A 81 -3.11 -12.04 -1.62
N LYS A 82 -2.66 -12.94 -2.51
CA LYS A 82 -1.93 -12.58 -3.73
C LYS A 82 -2.83 -11.89 -4.76
N VAL A 83 -4.05 -12.38 -4.99
CA VAL A 83 -4.94 -11.76 -5.98
C VAL A 83 -5.42 -10.38 -5.55
N ASN A 84 -5.65 -10.16 -4.25
CA ASN A 84 -6.01 -8.83 -3.75
C ASN A 84 -4.85 -7.83 -3.86
N LEU A 85 -3.61 -8.25 -3.62
CA LEU A 85 -2.43 -7.41 -3.83
C LEU A 85 -2.19 -7.13 -5.32
N GLN A 86 -2.44 -8.11 -6.20
CA GLN A 86 -2.37 -7.90 -7.65
C GLN A 86 -3.41 -6.88 -8.12
N ALA A 87 -4.63 -6.93 -7.61
CA ALA A 87 -5.66 -5.95 -7.92
C ALA A 87 -5.27 -4.51 -7.50
N MET A 88 -4.54 -4.35 -6.39
CA MET A 88 -3.94 -3.07 -6.01
C MET A 88 -2.91 -2.61 -7.06
N ASP A 89 -2.01 -3.49 -7.51
CA ASP A 89 -1.01 -3.15 -8.52
C ASP A 89 -1.65 -2.73 -9.84
N ASP A 90 -2.71 -3.42 -10.26
CA ASP A 90 -3.47 -3.10 -11.47
C ASP A 90 -4.17 -1.74 -11.35
N SER A 91 -4.81 -1.48 -10.20
CA SER A 91 -5.43 -0.19 -9.91
C SER A 91 -4.43 0.98 -9.92
N VAL A 92 -3.21 0.77 -9.42
CA VAL A 92 -2.14 1.78 -9.44
C VAL A 92 -1.67 2.06 -10.87
N LYS A 93 -1.58 1.03 -11.71
CA LYS A 93 -1.24 1.20 -13.14
C LYS A 93 -2.31 2.01 -13.87
N ASP A 94 -3.59 1.72 -13.62
CA ASP A 94 -4.72 2.45 -14.18
C ASP A 94 -4.78 3.91 -13.69
N ALA A 95 -4.50 4.15 -12.42
CA ALA A 95 -4.40 5.51 -11.89
C ALA A 95 -3.27 6.30 -12.58
N GLY A 96 -2.11 5.67 -12.78
CA GLY A 96 -0.99 6.27 -13.50
C GLY A 96 -1.29 6.55 -14.98
N LEU A 97 -2.14 5.74 -15.63
CA LEU A 97 -2.62 6.01 -16.99
C LEU A 97 -3.42 7.31 -17.04
N LYS A 98 -4.40 7.47 -16.14
CA LYS A 98 -5.24 8.69 -16.06
C LYS A 98 -4.39 9.92 -15.75
N TYR A 99 -3.43 9.82 -14.82
CA TYR A 99 -2.55 10.94 -14.51
C TYR A 99 -1.69 11.36 -15.71
N ARG A 100 -1.17 10.40 -16.51
CA ARG A 100 -0.41 10.73 -17.72
C ARG A 100 -1.24 11.49 -18.74
N GLU A 101 -2.51 11.13 -18.92
CA GLU A 101 -3.44 11.86 -19.78
C GLU A 101 -3.67 13.29 -19.26
N SER A 102 -4.01 13.44 -17.98
CA SER A 102 -4.22 14.76 -17.36
C SER A 102 -2.96 15.64 -17.42
N PHE A 103 -1.79 15.07 -17.12
CA PHE A 103 -0.53 15.79 -17.17
C PHE A 103 -0.19 16.24 -18.59
N LYS A 104 -0.47 15.41 -19.60
CA LYS A 104 -0.24 15.77 -21.00
C LYS A 104 -1.05 17.00 -21.40
N ILE A 105 -2.32 17.07 -21.00
CA ILE A 105 -3.19 18.23 -21.25
C ILE A 105 -2.59 19.49 -20.59
N ALA A 106 -2.25 19.41 -19.31
CA ALA A 106 -1.67 20.56 -18.59
C ALA A 106 -0.32 21.01 -19.17
N ALA A 107 0.55 20.06 -19.51
CA ALA A 107 1.84 20.34 -20.12
C ALA A 107 1.70 20.98 -21.51
N ASP A 108 0.68 20.60 -22.28
CA ASP A 108 0.41 21.18 -23.58
C ASP A 108 -0.08 22.63 -23.47
N LEU A 109 -0.90 22.97 -22.47
CA LEU A 109 -1.31 24.36 -22.20
C LEU A 109 -0.10 25.27 -21.96
N VAL A 110 0.83 24.82 -21.12
CA VAL A 110 2.09 25.56 -20.85
C VAL A 110 2.94 25.63 -22.13
N LYS A 111 3.08 24.52 -22.86
CA LYS A 111 3.93 24.44 -24.06
C LYS A 111 3.48 25.38 -25.18
N VAL A 112 2.17 25.55 -25.39
CA VAL A 112 1.63 26.45 -26.42
C VAL A 112 1.41 27.88 -25.91
N GLY A 113 1.79 28.17 -24.66
CA GLY A 113 1.72 29.51 -24.07
C GLY A 113 0.30 30.00 -23.79
N VAL A 114 -0.62 29.08 -23.47
CA VAL A 114 -2.03 29.41 -23.18
C VAL A 114 -2.46 28.96 -21.78
N ALA A 115 -1.52 28.56 -20.93
CA ALA A 115 -1.80 28.41 -19.50
C ALA A 115 -2.00 29.79 -18.88
N ASP A 116 -2.94 29.92 -17.94
CA ASP A 116 -3.29 31.19 -17.33
C ASP A 116 -3.42 31.03 -15.80
N PRO A 117 -2.52 31.63 -14.99
CA PRO A 117 -1.33 32.39 -15.41
C PRO A 117 -0.21 31.49 -15.96
N MET A 118 0.72 32.06 -16.73
CA MET A 118 1.97 31.39 -17.04
C MET A 118 2.90 31.40 -15.81
N PRO A 119 3.85 30.46 -15.69
CA PRO A 119 4.77 30.42 -14.54
C PRO A 119 5.62 31.67 -14.35
N GLU A 120 5.88 32.42 -15.42
CA GLU A 120 6.63 33.68 -15.41
C GLU A 120 5.79 34.93 -15.07
N ASP A 121 4.47 34.82 -15.02
CA ASP A 121 3.56 35.91 -14.59
C ASP A 121 3.49 36.03 -13.06
#